data_AF-A0A917TVZ4-F1
#
_entry.id   AF-A0A917TVZ4-F1
#
_cell.length_a   1.000
_cell.length_b   1.000
_cell.length_c   1.000
_cell.angle_alpha   90.00
_cell.angle_beta   90.00
_cell.angle_gamma   90.00
#
_symmetry.space_group_name_H-M   'P 1'
#
loop_
_entity.id
_entity.type
_entity.pdbx_description
1 polymer ?
#
loop_
_entity_poly.entity_id
_entity_poly.type
_entity_poly.pdbx_seq_one_letter_code
_entity_poly.pdbx_strand_id
1 'polypeptide(L)'
;MDMKVILNLLEKNGLISSEDKFKNLTLRRWQHEKDFDSHQVKNPFDNPPIWIDVENLENFPDWNYQNNKAETEGMEALAWYRSFHFTPQNNWGIYITESGIYSLASKVFYHNKLQNKHGRIFNIIDYVKLAYHLLLLHETYHFFTDLAATTLELSNQEKKIPNYYLNYFYHVYQRSANGPLEEALANAFAYTRFFDTITMNSMDSISRKKVNQSMRGFMKNQPAGYRNFEQFITRNSFEQANSDLVATILRTSPSRGIPPYENILNPTMRGIRKYNIPVYIVKDAPKSSYGIKFVQSIPNSSIFETSRFQKEYKKIQKKRSDMIKAYKKSKGQLNTDVSLNSLNFEKLTGCDKTFTFRINDDYRVSLIQKGGNWHFLRIGSHDDIYRNPPCNK
;
A
#
# COMPACT_ATOMS: atom_id res chain seq x y z
N MET A 1 -17.70 7.40 3.73
CA MET A 1 -17.81 7.66 5.18
C MET A 1 -16.40 7.86 5.73
N ASP A 2 -16.16 8.90 6.53
CA ASP A 2 -14.83 9.21 7.11
C ASP A 2 -14.51 8.21 8.25
N MET A 3 -13.27 7.72 8.35
CA MET A 3 -12.88 6.81 9.43
C MET A 3 -12.98 7.43 10.81
N LYS A 4 -12.82 8.77 10.94
CA LYS A 4 -13.11 9.46 12.20
C LYS A 4 -14.58 9.30 12.60
N VAL A 5 -15.48 9.30 11.62
CA VAL A 5 -16.91 9.07 11.87
C VAL A 5 -17.15 7.63 12.29
N ILE A 6 -16.48 6.66 11.66
CA ILE A 6 -16.60 5.25 12.06
C ILE A 6 -16.08 5.05 13.49
N LEU A 7 -14.86 5.51 13.81
CA LEU A 7 -14.29 5.37 15.16
C LEU A 7 -15.15 6.06 16.22
N ASN A 8 -15.62 7.28 15.97
CA ASN A 8 -16.53 7.98 16.88
C ASN A 8 -17.86 7.24 17.06
N LEU A 9 -18.38 6.59 16.01
CA LEU A 9 -19.57 5.76 16.12
C LEU A 9 -19.28 4.50 16.94
N LEU A 10 -18.14 3.84 16.77
CA LEU A 10 -17.80 2.66 17.57
C LEU A 10 -17.66 3.01 19.05
N GLU A 11 -17.01 4.13 19.36
CA GLU A 11 -16.85 4.62 20.73
C GLU A 11 -18.21 5.03 21.34
N LYS A 12 -19.00 5.83 20.61
CA LYS A 12 -20.34 6.25 21.05
C LYS A 12 -21.28 5.06 21.32
N ASN A 13 -21.11 3.97 20.58
CA ASN A 13 -21.93 2.76 20.72
C ASN A 13 -21.31 1.71 21.66
N GLY A 14 -20.20 2.02 22.36
CA GLY A 14 -19.58 1.13 23.33
C GLY A 14 -19.00 -0.17 22.73
N LEU A 15 -18.78 -0.20 21.41
CA LEU A 15 -18.17 -1.33 20.70
C LEU A 15 -16.64 -1.31 20.87
N ILE A 16 -16.08 -0.15 21.20
CA ILE A 16 -14.70 0.01 21.65
C ILE A 16 -14.73 0.81 22.96
N SER A 17 -13.95 0.40 23.97
CA SER A 17 -13.81 1.17 25.22
C SER A 17 -12.56 2.06 25.17
N SER A 18 -12.64 3.23 25.82
CA SER A 18 -11.49 4.09 26.15
C SER A 18 -10.64 3.51 27.28
N GLU A 19 -11.17 2.53 28.02
CA GLU A 19 -10.47 1.83 29.10
C GLU A 19 -10.59 0.31 28.99
N ASP A 20 -9.44 -0.30 28.74
CA ASP A 20 -8.98 -1.64 29.10
C ASP A 20 -10.00 -2.69 29.60
N LYS A 21 -10.37 -3.62 28.72
CA LYS A 21 -10.82 -4.96 29.13
C LYS A 21 -10.08 -6.15 28.49
N PHE A 22 -9.04 -5.90 27.69
CA PHE A 22 -8.25 -6.96 27.04
C PHE A 22 -6.74 -6.89 27.34
N LYS A 23 -6.35 -6.32 28.50
CA LYS A 23 -4.94 -6.14 28.92
C LYS A 23 -4.11 -7.43 29.04
N ASN A 24 -4.72 -8.61 29.05
CA ASN A 24 -4.01 -9.87 29.38
C ASN A 24 -3.88 -10.89 28.23
N LEU A 25 -4.30 -10.57 27.00
CA LEU A 25 -3.97 -11.37 25.83
C LEU A 25 -2.82 -10.72 25.05
N THR A 26 -1.68 -10.51 25.73
CA THR A 26 -0.38 -10.31 25.10
C THR A 26 -0.02 -11.58 24.32
N LEU A 27 -0.54 -11.65 23.11
CA LEU A 27 -0.19 -12.62 22.09
C LEU A 27 1.33 -12.52 21.81
N ARG A 28 2.02 -13.68 21.73
CA ARG A 28 3.40 -13.79 21.22
C ARG A 28 3.59 -13.07 19.87
N ARG A 29 2.51 -12.95 19.08
CA ARG A 29 2.39 -12.23 17.79
C ARG A 29 2.65 -10.72 17.87
N TRP A 30 2.56 -10.09 19.05
CA TRP A 30 2.60 -8.62 19.22
C TRP A 30 3.59 -8.11 20.27
N GLN A 31 4.31 -9.00 20.98
CA GLN A 31 5.39 -8.58 21.88
C GLN A 31 6.54 -7.87 21.15
N HIS A 32 6.63 -8.05 19.82
CA HIS A 32 7.62 -7.37 18.99
C HIS A 32 7.22 -5.92 18.58
N GLU A 33 5.97 -5.48 18.78
CA GLU A 33 5.53 -4.13 18.35
C GLU A 33 6.19 -2.98 19.11
N LYS A 34 6.69 -3.22 20.34
CA LYS A 34 7.36 -2.16 21.13
C LYS A 34 8.77 -1.83 20.63
N ASP A 35 9.34 -2.68 19.77
CA ASP A 35 10.74 -2.59 19.35
C ASP A 35 10.92 -2.22 17.87
N PHE A 36 9.84 -2.10 17.09
CA PHE A 36 9.93 -1.81 15.66
C PHE A 36 9.82 -0.32 15.35
N ASP A 37 10.87 0.22 14.71
CA ASP A 37 10.82 1.52 14.05
C ASP A 37 9.90 1.42 12.82
N SER A 38 8.73 2.07 12.87
CA SER A 38 7.74 2.04 11.78
C SER A 38 7.36 3.44 11.32
N HIS A 39 7.16 3.59 10.01
CA HIS A 39 6.88 4.87 9.39
C HIS A 39 5.55 4.80 8.64
N GLN A 40 4.60 5.67 9.00
CA GLN A 40 3.32 5.75 8.31
C GLN A 40 3.52 6.21 6.86
N VAL A 41 2.69 5.73 5.93
CA VAL A 41 2.71 6.03 4.49
C VAL A 41 1.40 6.73 4.13
N LYS A 42 1.49 7.93 3.55
CA LYS A 42 0.34 8.67 3.03
C LYS A 42 0.07 8.27 1.58
N ASN A 43 -1.19 7.98 1.25
CA ASN A 43 -1.67 7.65 -0.10
C ASN A 43 -0.98 6.43 -0.77
N PRO A 44 -1.21 5.20 -0.26
CA PRO A 44 -0.46 4.02 -0.67
C PRO A 44 -0.95 3.34 -1.97
N PHE A 45 -2.11 3.73 -2.51
CA PHE A 45 -2.83 2.94 -3.52
C PHE A 45 -2.72 3.42 -4.97
N ASP A 46 -2.57 4.73 -5.21
CA ASP A 46 -2.58 5.28 -6.58
C ASP A 46 -1.22 5.82 -7.02
N ASN A 47 -0.38 6.23 -6.07
CA ASN A 47 1.00 6.60 -6.32
C ASN A 47 1.73 6.39 -5.00
N PRO A 48 2.31 5.20 -4.72
CA PRO A 48 3.03 5.02 -3.47
C PRO A 48 4.08 6.14 -3.38
N PRO A 49 4.21 6.80 -2.21
CA PRO A 49 5.14 7.90 -2.09
C PRO A 49 6.50 7.44 -2.58
N ILE A 50 7.14 8.33 -3.32
CA ILE A 50 8.24 7.97 -4.19
C ILE A 50 9.34 7.33 -3.36
N TRP A 51 9.75 6.13 -3.77
CA TRP A 51 10.85 5.36 -3.18
C TRP A 51 12.14 6.08 -3.53
N ILE A 52 12.72 6.76 -2.55
CA ILE A 52 14.03 7.37 -2.74
C ILE A 52 14.89 7.13 -1.52
N ASP A 53 15.58 6.01 -1.53
CA ASP A 53 17.02 6.03 -1.37
C ASP A 53 17.52 4.63 -1.61
N VAL A 54 18.18 4.43 -2.73
CA VAL A 54 19.00 3.26 -2.89
C VAL A 54 20.16 3.67 -3.75
N GLU A 55 21.01 4.48 -3.12
CA GLU A 55 22.19 5.07 -3.75
C GLU A 55 23.10 4.02 -4.40
N ASN A 56 22.95 2.71 -4.12
CA ASN A 56 23.70 1.60 -4.75
C ASN A 56 22.91 0.27 -4.90
N LEU A 57 21.72 0.27 -5.52
CA LEU A 57 21.03 -0.99 -5.88
C LEU A 57 21.41 -1.46 -7.29
N GLU A 58 22.61 -2.02 -7.45
CA GLU A 58 22.86 -2.90 -8.60
C GLU A 58 22.25 -4.28 -8.37
N ASN A 59 22.14 -4.73 -7.11
CA ASN A 59 21.67 -6.05 -6.71
C ASN A 59 20.80 -6.01 -5.44
N PHE A 60 19.77 -6.86 -5.36
CA PHE A 60 18.96 -7.02 -4.15
C PHE A 60 19.85 -7.36 -2.93
N PRO A 61 19.49 -6.89 -1.73
CA PRO A 61 20.16 -7.33 -0.50
C PRO A 61 19.96 -8.84 -0.31
N ASP A 62 21.00 -9.53 0.16
CA ASP A 62 20.95 -10.96 0.46
C ASP A 62 20.15 -11.20 1.76
N TRP A 63 18.84 -11.39 1.63
CA TRP A 63 17.90 -11.56 2.75
C TRP A 63 17.34 -12.97 2.85
N ASN A 64 18.22 -13.96 2.94
CA ASN A 64 17.84 -15.37 3.09
C ASN A 64 17.02 -15.71 4.35
N TYR A 65 16.91 -14.82 5.34
CA TYR A 65 16.24 -15.11 6.62
C TYR A 65 14.69 -15.06 6.56
N GLN A 66 14.10 -14.00 5.99
CA GLN A 66 12.64 -13.84 5.85
C GLN A 66 12.07 -14.69 4.70
N ASN A 67 12.94 -15.14 3.81
CA ASN A 67 12.65 -15.94 2.64
C ASN A 67 11.96 -17.28 2.93
N ASN A 68 12.29 -17.94 4.05
CA ASN A 68 11.66 -19.21 4.42
C ASN A 68 10.34 -19.01 5.18
N LYS A 69 10.16 -17.85 5.81
CA LYS A 69 8.97 -17.56 6.61
C LYS A 69 7.71 -17.42 5.77
N ALA A 70 7.76 -16.81 4.58
CA ALA A 70 6.56 -16.73 3.73
C ALA A 70 6.05 -18.12 3.29
N GLU A 71 6.96 -19.07 3.13
CA GLU A 71 6.63 -20.45 2.72
C GLU A 71 6.09 -21.26 3.91
N THR A 72 6.55 -21.00 5.14
CA THR A 72 6.10 -21.71 6.35
C THR A 72 4.94 -21.03 7.10
N GLU A 73 4.87 -19.71 7.08
CA GLU A 73 3.95 -18.85 7.84
C GLU A 73 2.97 -18.09 6.92
N GLY A 74 3.21 -17.98 5.61
CA GLY A 74 2.31 -17.33 4.65
C GLY A 74 2.55 -15.82 4.49
N MET A 75 1.56 -15.08 3.96
CA MET A 75 1.69 -13.62 3.77
C MET A 75 1.88 -12.86 5.09
N GLU A 76 1.35 -13.40 6.19
CA GLU A 76 1.39 -12.73 7.50
C GLU A 76 2.81 -12.51 8.05
N ALA A 77 3.81 -13.23 7.55
CA ALA A 77 5.21 -13.00 7.88
C ALA A 77 5.80 -11.75 7.20
N LEU A 78 5.19 -11.30 6.08
CA LEU A 78 5.68 -10.22 5.24
C LEU A 78 4.91 -8.91 5.49
N ALA A 79 3.62 -9.02 5.79
CA ALA A 79 2.73 -7.91 6.08
C ALA A 79 1.56 -8.38 6.96
N TRP A 80 0.90 -7.46 7.65
CA TRP A 80 -0.32 -7.79 8.39
C TRP A 80 -1.24 -6.57 8.53
N TYR A 81 -2.55 -6.82 8.53
CA TYR A 81 -3.55 -5.86 8.96
C TYR A 81 -3.80 -5.98 10.47
N ARG A 82 -3.72 -4.85 11.17
CA ARG A 82 -4.13 -4.71 12.56
C ARG A 82 -5.50 -4.05 12.62
N SER A 83 -6.48 -4.81 13.09
CA SER A 83 -7.86 -4.35 13.28
C SER A 83 -7.98 -3.18 14.25
N PHE A 84 -8.91 -2.27 13.95
CA PHE A 84 -9.29 -1.19 14.88
C PHE A 84 -10.15 -1.67 16.05
N HIS A 85 -10.59 -2.93 16.07
CA HIS A 85 -11.16 -3.56 17.26
C HIS A 85 -10.11 -3.90 18.33
N PHE A 86 -8.82 -3.94 17.97
CA PHE A 86 -7.75 -4.23 18.92
C PHE A 86 -7.29 -2.97 19.66
N THR A 87 -6.98 -3.14 20.93
CA THR A 87 -6.42 -2.07 21.78
C THR A 87 -4.88 -2.06 21.71
N PRO A 88 -4.23 -0.87 21.68
CA PRO A 88 -4.86 0.45 21.56
C PRO A 88 -5.33 0.71 20.11
N GLN A 89 -6.48 1.37 19.95
CA GLN A 89 -7.16 1.48 18.64
C GLN A 89 -6.38 2.34 17.66
N ASN A 90 -5.60 3.32 18.14
CA ASN A 90 -4.81 4.24 17.32
C ASN A 90 -3.69 3.55 16.49
N ASN A 91 -3.31 2.32 16.82
CA ASN A 91 -2.30 1.56 16.07
C ASN A 91 -2.90 0.74 14.92
N TRP A 92 -4.19 0.88 14.60
CA TRP A 92 -4.80 0.13 13.50
C TRP A 92 -4.20 0.51 12.13
N GLY A 93 -4.23 -0.43 11.19
CA GLY A 93 -3.75 -0.22 9.83
C GLY A 93 -3.02 -1.43 9.27
N ILE A 94 -2.44 -1.25 8.10
CA ILE A 94 -1.65 -2.26 7.40
C ILE A 94 -0.18 -2.02 7.71
N TYR A 95 0.51 -3.05 8.16
CA TYR A 95 1.94 -3.04 8.41
C TYR A 95 2.62 -3.90 7.36
N ILE A 96 3.64 -3.37 6.69
CA ILE A 96 4.40 -4.09 5.67
C ILE A 96 5.88 -4.01 6.05
N THR A 97 6.54 -5.16 6.12
CA THR A 97 7.97 -5.22 6.44
C THR A 97 8.82 -4.77 5.25
N GLU A 98 9.89 -4.02 5.50
CA GLU A 98 10.89 -3.75 4.46
C GLU A 98 11.44 -5.07 3.93
N SER A 99 11.80 -5.99 4.83
CA SER A 99 12.33 -7.30 4.50
C SER A 99 11.41 -8.10 3.57
N GLY A 100 10.10 -8.08 3.83
CA GLY A 100 9.12 -8.79 3.04
C GLY A 100 8.93 -8.22 1.64
N ILE A 101 9.02 -6.90 1.48
CA ILE A 101 8.95 -6.25 0.16
C ILE A 101 10.10 -6.72 -0.73
N TYR A 102 11.34 -6.68 -0.25
CA TYR A 102 12.49 -7.07 -1.08
C TYR A 102 12.57 -8.60 -1.28
N SER A 103 12.20 -9.39 -0.28
CA SER A 103 12.09 -10.86 -0.39
C SER A 103 11.14 -11.23 -1.54
N LEU A 104 9.94 -10.65 -1.56
CA LEU A 104 8.96 -10.90 -2.61
C LEU A 104 9.40 -10.34 -3.97
N ALA A 105 9.99 -9.14 -3.99
CA ALA A 105 10.50 -8.51 -5.21
C ALA A 105 11.59 -9.35 -5.89
N SER A 106 12.54 -9.86 -5.11
CA SER A 106 13.64 -10.69 -5.61
C SER A 106 13.15 -12.08 -6.05
N LYS A 107 12.48 -12.83 -5.16
CA LYS A 107 12.08 -14.23 -5.41
C LYS A 107 11.00 -14.37 -6.47
N VAL A 108 9.99 -13.52 -6.45
CA VAL A 108 8.80 -13.70 -7.30
C VAL A 108 8.96 -12.97 -8.62
N PHE A 109 9.48 -11.74 -8.62
CA PHE A 109 9.40 -10.89 -9.81
C PHE A 109 10.72 -10.71 -10.56
N TYR A 110 11.85 -10.55 -9.86
CA TYR A 110 13.10 -10.12 -10.47
C TYR A 110 13.62 -11.06 -11.57
N HIS A 111 13.50 -12.38 -11.35
CA HIS A 111 13.97 -13.39 -12.31
C HIS A 111 13.27 -13.35 -13.68
N ASN A 112 12.11 -12.68 -13.78
CA ASN A 112 11.33 -12.63 -15.02
C ASN A 112 11.90 -11.71 -16.10
N LYS A 113 12.85 -10.82 -15.75
CA LYS A 113 13.40 -9.79 -16.66
C LYS A 113 12.29 -9.03 -17.38
N LEU A 114 11.47 -8.32 -16.59
CA LEU A 114 10.28 -7.63 -17.06
C LEU A 114 10.65 -6.37 -17.85
N GLN A 115 9.76 -5.97 -18.75
CA GLN A 115 9.86 -4.73 -19.52
C GLN A 115 8.50 -4.02 -19.60
N ASN A 116 8.53 -2.73 -19.92
CA ASN A 116 7.32 -1.95 -20.16
C ASN A 116 6.90 -2.00 -21.63
N LYS A 117 5.73 -1.42 -21.96
CA LYS A 117 5.21 -1.31 -23.34
C LYS A 117 6.14 -0.59 -24.32
N HIS A 118 7.13 0.16 -23.81
CA HIS A 118 8.11 0.91 -24.60
C HIS A 118 9.49 0.23 -24.62
N GLY A 119 9.61 -1.01 -24.14
CA GLY A 119 10.87 -1.76 -24.12
C GLY A 119 11.86 -1.36 -23.02
N ARG A 120 11.48 -0.48 -22.08
CA ARG A 120 12.31 -0.20 -20.89
C ARG A 120 12.32 -1.41 -19.98
N ILE A 121 13.50 -1.94 -19.70
CA ILE A 121 13.69 -2.99 -18.70
C ILE A 121 13.33 -2.45 -17.31
N PHE A 122 12.67 -3.28 -16.51
CA PHE A 122 12.33 -2.95 -15.13
C PHE A 122 13.60 -2.90 -14.28
N ASN A 123 13.76 -1.82 -13.51
CA ASN A 123 14.80 -1.71 -12.50
C ASN A 123 14.30 -2.24 -11.15
N ILE A 124 15.17 -2.30 -10.14
CA ILE A 124 14.84 -2.85 -8.82
C ILE A 124 13.63 -2.14 -8.17
N ILE A 125 13.51 -0.82 -8.34
CA ILE A 125 12.39 -0.04 -7.79
C ILE A 125 11.06 -0.50 -8.40
N ASP A 126 11.03 -0.86 -9.68
CA ASP A 126 9.81 -1.38 -10.30
C ASP A 126 9.38 -2.72 -9.68
N TYR A 127 10.32 -3.61 -9.36
CA TYR A 127 10.04 -4.88 -8.70
C TYR A 127 9.61 -4.69 -7.24
N VAL A 128 10.23 -3.77 -6.51
CA VAL A 128 9.83 -3.36 -5.15
C VAL A 128 8.39 -2.85 -5.13
N LYS A 129 7.99 -2.06 -6.14
CA LYS A 129 6.59 -1.61 -6.28
C LYS A 129 5.61 -2.76 -6.53
N LEU A 130 5.99 -3.75 -7.33
CA LEU A 130 5.16 -4.93 -7.56
C LEU A 130 4.94 -5.71 -6.25
N ALA A 131 6.01 -5.96 -5.50
CA ALA A 131 5.93 -6.63 -4.21
C ALA A 131 5.08 -5.86 -3.20
N TYR A 132 5.32 -4.56 -3.06
CA TYR A 132 4.55 -3.69 -2.19
C TYR A 132 3.05 -3.72 -2.51
N HIS A 133 2.66 -3.60 -3.78
CA HIS A 133 1.24 -3.64 -4.16
C HIS A 133 0.59 -4.99 -3.89
N LEU A 134 1.33 -6.10 -4.05
CA LEU A 134 0.80 -7.42 -3.77
C LEU A 134 0.47 -7.56 -2.28
N LEU A 135 1.42 -7.21 -1.40
CA LEU A 135 1.22 -7.22 0.05
C LEU A 135 0.09 -6.27 0.47
N LEU A 136 0.10 -5.05 -0.04
CA LEU A 136 -0.93 -4.05 0.27
C LEU A 136 -2.33 -4.53 -0.11
N LEU A 137 -2.51 -5.14 -1.29
CA LEU A 137 -3.81 -5.63 -1.73
C LEU A 137 -4.30 -6.81 -0.86
N HIS A 138 -3.41 -7.72 -0.47
CA HIS A 138 -3.74 -8.82 0.45
C HIS A 138 -4.27 -8.27 1.77
N GLU A 139 -3.51 -7.39 2.41
CA GLU A 139 -3.89 -6.81 3.70
C GLU A 139 -5.12 -5.90 3.63
N THR A 140 -5.37 -5.29 2.47
CA THR A 140 -6.60 -4.50 2.25
C THR A 140 -7.85 -5.36 2.33
N TYR A 141 -7.78 -6.65 1.96
CA TYR A 141 -8.92 -7.54 2.07
C TYR A 141 -9.29 -7.80 3.54
N HIS A 142 -8.31 -8.02 4.42
CA HIS A 142 -8.54 -8.16 5.86
C HIS A 142 -9.23 -6.93 6.47
N PHE A 143 -8.84 -5.72 6.03
CA PHE A 143 -9.55 -4.50 6.38
C PHE A 143 -11.03 -4.52 5.93
N PHE A 144 -11.34 -5.05 4.74
CA PHE A 144 -12.73 -5.17 4.31
C PHE A 144 -13.52 -6.17 5.15
N THR A 145 -12.91 -7.28 5.57
CA THR A 145 -13.51 -8.22 6.53
C THR A 145 -13.86 -7.53 7.84
N ASP A 146 -12.91 -6.78 8.39
CA ASP A 146 -13.08 -6.05 9.64
C ASP A 146 -14.20 -5.00 9.55
N LEU A 147 -14.22 -4.25 8.46
CA LEU A 147 -15.26 -3.28 8.21
C LEU A 147 -16.64 -3.92 7.94
N ALA A 148 -16.68 -5.09 7.32
CA ALA A 148 -17.92 -5.85 7.15
C ALA A 148 -18.52 -6.26 8.49
N ALA A 149 -17.70 -6.84 9.37
CA ALA A 149 -18.08 -7.16 10.74
C ALA A 149 -18.59 -5.92 11.49
N THR A 150 -17.86 -4.81 11.40
CA THR A 150 -18.25 -3.52 12.01
C THR A 150 -19.61 -3.04 11.53
N THR A 151 -19.88 -3.15 10.22
CA THR A 151 -21.17 -2.76 9.64
C THR A 151 -22.29 -3.59 10.25
N LEU A 152 -22.06 -4.89 10.44
CA LEU A 152 -23.02 -5.81 11.04
C LEU A 152 -23.25 -5.50 12.51
N GLU A 153 -22.21 -5.20 13.27
CA GLU A 153 -22.29 -4.81 14.69
C GLU A 153 -23.11 -3.53 14.86
N LEU A 154 -22.85 -2.52 14.03
CA LEU A 154 -23.63 -1.27 14.01
C LEU A 154 -25.09 -1.49 13.60
N SER A 155 -25.37 -2.45 12.72
CA SER A 155 -26.74 -2.76 12.30
C SER A 155 -27.53 -3.61 13.31
N ASN A 156 -26.86 -4.31 14.24
CA ASN A 156 -27.49 -5.22 15.21
C ASN A 156 -27.43 -4.67 16.66
N GLN A 157 -27.34 -3.35 16.84
CA GLN A 157 -27.18 -2.70 18.15
C GLN A 157 -28.22 -3.11 19.20
N GLU A 158 -29.47 -3.36 18.78
CA GLU A 158 -30.55 -3.77 19.69
C GLU A 158 -30.28 -5.12 20.38
N LYS A 159 -29.49 -5.99 19.76
CA LYS A 159 -29.26 -7.35 20.25
C LYS A 159 -28.17 -7.44 21.32
N LYS A 160 -27.47 -6.34 21.64
CA LYS A 160 -26.33 -6.31 22.59
C LYS A 160 -25.32 -7.44 22.33
N ILE A 161 -25.05 -7.76 21.07
CA ILE A 161 -24.01 -8.71 20.70
C ILE A 161 -22.77 -7.89 20.30
N PRO A 162 -21.88 -7.56 21.25
CA PRO A 162 -20.65 -6.85 20.92
C PRO A 162 -19.67 -7.82 20.23
N ASN A 163 -18.97 -7.31 19.22
CA ASN A 163 -17.72 -7.84 18.69
C ASN A 163 -17.82 -9.09 17.79
N TYR A 164 -18.63 -9.03 16.72
CA TYR A 164 -18.59 -10.04 15.65
C TYR A 164 -17.17 -10.26 15.12
N TYR A 165 -16.38 -9.19 14.93
CA TYR A 165 -15.02 -9.34 14.42
C TYR A 165 -14.11 -10.11 15.40
N LEU A 166 -14.08 -9.70 16.67
CA LEU A 166 -13.22 -10.35 17.67
C LEU A 166 -13.63 -11.80 17.91
N ASN A 167 -14.95 -12.09 17.95
CA ASN A 167 -15.44 -13.46 18.10
C ASN A 167 -15.00 -14.35 16.92
N TYR A 168 -15.20 -13.86 15.70
CA TYR A 168 -14.70 -14.53 14.51
C TYR A 168 -13.18 -14.74 14.58
N PHE A 169 -12.42 -13.71 14.94
CA PHE A 169 -10.97 -13.78 14.99
C PHE A 169 -10.46 -14.85 15.97
N TYR A 170 -10.92 -14.82 17.22
CA TYR A 170 -10.44 -15.72 18.27
C TYR A 170 -10.98 -17.15 18.16
N HIS A 171 -12.19 -17.35 17.63
CA HIS A 171 -12.84 -18.66 17.61
C HIS A 171 -12.77 -19.38 16.27
N VAL A 172 -12.61 -18.64 15.16
CA VAL A 172 -12.57 -19.23 13.82
C VAL A 172 -11.21 -18.98 13.18
N TYR A 173 -10.83 -17.72 12.99
CA TYR A 173 -9.64 -17.36 12.23
C TYR A 173 -8.37 -18.00 12.82
N GLN A 174 -8.11 -17.77 14.12
CA GLN A 174 -6.92 -18.29 14.80
C GLN A 174 -6.91 -19.80 15.01
N ARG A 175 -8.08 -20.46 14.97
CA ARG A 175 -8.22 -21.89 15.27
C ARG A 175 -8.34 -22.77 14.03
N SER A 176 -8.31 -22.17 12.84
CA SER A 176 -8.48 -22.94 11.61
C SER A 176 -7.26 -23.81 11.32
N ALA A 177 -7.41 -25.13 11.50
CA ALA A 177 -6.37 -26.11 11.22
C ALA A 177 -5.93 -26.13 9.73
N ASN A 178 -6.84 -25.76 8.83
CA ASN A 178 -6.60 -25.71 7.38
C ASN A 178 -6.35 -24.27 6.89
N GLY A 179 -6.13 -23.32 7.80
CA GLY A 179 -6.09 -21.89 7.53
C GLY A 179 -7.50 -21.31 7.26
N PRO A 180 -7.77 -20.04 7.60
CA PRO A 180 -9.11 -19.48 7.45
C PRO A 180 -9.45 -19.20 5.97
N LEU A 181 -10.73 -19.33 5.62
CA LEU A 181 -11.25 -19.00 4.27
C LEU A 181 -10.83 -17.58 3.83
N GLU A 182 -10.76 -16.66 4.80
CA GLU A 182 -10.32 -15.29 4.59
C GLU A 182 -8.94 -15.17 3.94
N GLU A 183 -7.97 -16.04 4.23
CA GLU A 183 -6.65 -15.98 3.57
C GLU A 183 -6.71 -16.34 2.09
N ALA A 184 -7.52 -17.34 1.74
CA ALA A 184 -7.71 -17.72 0.34
C ALA A 184 -8.37 -16.58 -0.43
N LEU A 185 -9.33 -15.89 0.20
CA LEU A 185 -10.03 -14.75 -0.37
C LEU A 185 -9.14 -13.51 -0.45
N ALA A 186 -8.27 -13.27 0.53
CA ALA A 186 -7.28 -12.21 0.49
C ALA A 186 -6.31 -12.40 -0.69
N ASN A 187 -5.79 -13.62 -0.88
CA ASN A 187 -4.97 -13.94 -2.04
C ASN A 187 -5.73 -13.81 -3.36
N ALA A 188 -6.99 -14.27 -3.43
CA ALA A 188 -7.80 -14.17 -4.64
C ALA A 188 -8.11 -12.71 -4.99
N PHE A 189 -8.43 -11.89 -3.98
CA PHE A 189 -8.61 -10.45 -4.11
C PHE A 189 -7.33 -9.79 -4.62
N ALA A 190 -6.19 -10.07 -3.98
CA ALA A 190 -4.91 -9.51 -4.37
C ALA A 190 -4.55 -9.90 -5.80
N TYR A 191 -4.66 -11.18 -6.15
CA TYR A 191 -4.37 -11.71 -7.49
C TYR A 191 -5.24 -11.06 -8.58
N THR A 192 -6.55 -10.93 -8.35
CA THR A 192 -7.47 -10.35 -9.34
C THR A 192 -7.26 -8.84 -9.50
N ARG A 193 -7.05 -8.11 -8.41
CA ARG A 193 -6.87 -6.65 -8.42
C ARG A 193 -5.46 -6.19 -8.78
N PHE A 194 -4.47 -7.08 -8.72
CA PHE A 194 -3.09 -6.75 -9.05
C PHE A 194 -2.94 -6.19 -10.48
N PHE A 195 -3.72 -6.72 -11.42
CA PHE A 195 -3.67 -6.33 -12.83
C PHE A 195 -4.29 -4.96 -13.12
N ASP A 196 -5.05 -4.40 -12.17
CA ASP A 196 -5.61 -3.05 -12.26
C ASP A 196 -4.59 -1.97 -11.87
N THR A 197 -3.42 -2.35 -11.34
CA THR A 197 -2.40 -1.40 -10.86
C THR A 197 -1.72 -0.65 -12.01
N ILE A 198 -1.28 0.60 -11.75
CA ILE A 198 -0.59 1.44 -12.73
C ILE A 198 0.67 0.75 -13.28
N THR A 199 1.47 0.13 -12.41
CA THR A 199 2.68 -0.61 -12.80
C THR A 199 2.34 -1.70 -13.82
N MET A 200 1.28 -2.46 -13.58
CA MET A 200 0.81 -3.49 -14.52
C MET A 200 0.26 -2.88 -15.81
N ASN A 201 -0.46 -1.76 -15.76
CA ASN A 201 -0.97 -1.04 -16.94
C ASN A 201 0.11 -0.49 -17.86
N SER A 202 1.31 -0.24 -17.34
CA SER A 202 2.48 0.18 -18.14
C SER A 202 3.26 -0.98 -18.78
N MET A 203 2.99 -2.22 -18.34
CA MET A 203 3.75 -3.42 -18.71
C MET A 203 3.29 -4.02 -20.04
N ASP A 204 4.23 -4.61 -20.81
CA ASP A 204 3.89 -5.32 -22.04
C ASP A 204 3.18 -6.67 -21.75
N SER A 205 2.53 -7.25 -22.77
CA SER A 205 1.72 -8.47 -22.62
C SER A 205 2.53 -9.69 -22.20
N ILE A 206 3.78 -9.83 -22.64
CA ILE A 206 4.65 -10.95 -22.30
C ILE A 206 5.07 -10.85 -20.83
N SER A 207 5.54 -9.68 -20.41
CA SER A 207 5.89 -9.42 -19.01
C SER A 207 4.70 -9.60 -18.08
N ARG A 208 3.50 -9.15 -18.48
CA ARG A 208 2.25 -9.39 -17.72
C ARG A 208 1.98 -10.87 -17.51
N LYS A 209 2.18 -11.70 -18.54
CA LYS A 209 2.00 -13.17 -18.44
C LYS A 209 3.01 -13.79 -17.47
N LYS A 210 4.28 -13.36 -17.52
CA LYS A 210 5.33 -13.84 -16.59
C LYS A 210 4.99 -13.49 -15.13
N VAL A 211 4.59 -12.24 -14.88
CA VAL A 211 4.15 -11.79 -13.55
C VAL A 211 3.00 -12.66 -13.05
N ASN A 212 2.00 -12.89 -13.90
CA ASN A 212 0.87 -13.75 -13.56
C ASN A 212 1.32 -15.16 -13.15
N GLN A 213 2.18 -15.78 -13.94
CA GLN A 213 2.71 -17.11 -13.66
C GLN A 213 3.51 -17.15 -12.34
N SER A 214 4.37 -16.17 -12.09
CA SER A 214 5.16 -16.11 -10.87
C SER A 214 4.30 -15.89 -9.63
N MET A 215 3.31 -14.97 -9.68
CA MET A 215 2.37 -14.77 -8.57
C MET A 215 1.58 -16.04 -8.27
N ARG A 216 1.06 -16.67 -9.33
CA ARG A 216 0.32 -17.92 -9.23
C ARG A 216 1.15 -19.01 -8.59
N GLY A 217 2.41 -19.16 -9.00
CA GLY A 217 3.36 -20.12 -8.43
C GLY A 217 3.66 -19.83 -6.95
N PHE A 218 3.93 -18.57 -6.63
CA PHE A 218 4.17 -18.13 -5.25
C PHE A 218 2.98 -18.44 -4.33
N MET A 219 1.76 -18.01 -4.68
CA MET A 219 0.57 -18.23 -3.86
C MET A 219 0.24 -19.72 -3.68
N LYS A 220 0.50 -20.57 -4.69
CA LYS A 220 0.29 -22.02 -4.59
C LYS A 220 1.22 -22.70 -3.58
N ASN A 221 2.42 -22.14 -3.39
CA ASN A 221 3.43 -22.68 -2.49
C ASN A 221 3.27 -22.17 -1.04
N GLN A 222 2.28 -21.33 -0.76
CA GLN A 222 1.98 -20.88 0.59
C GLN A 222 1.29 -21.96 1.45
N PRO A 223 1.23 -21.79 2.78
CA PRO A 223 0.56 -22.72 3.67
C PRO A 223 -0.93 -22.95 3.36
N ALA A 224 -1.51 -23.93 4.06
CA ALA A 224 -2.96 -24.16 4.03
C ALA A 224 -3.71 -22.88 4.44
N GLY A 225 -4.84 -22.61 3.79
CA GLY A 225 -5.59 -21.36 3.89
C GLY A 225 -5.26 -20.41 2.75
N TYR A 226 -3.99 -20.17 2.48
CA TYR A 226 -3.53 -19.25 1.43
C TYR A 226 -3.62 -19.85 0.03
N ARG A 227 -3.13 -21.08 -0.16
CA ARG A 227 -2.92 -21.70 -1.49
C ARG A 227 -4.19 -22.01 -2.29
N ASN A 228 -5.35 -22.00 -1.65
CA ASN A 228 -6.63 -22.37 -2.26
C ASN A 228 -7.29 -21.22 -3.05
N PHE A 229 -6.60 -20.08 -3.20
CA PHE A 229 -7.13 -18.86 -3.82
C PHE A 229 -7.72 -19.06 -5.23
N GLU A 230 -7.21 -20.02 -6.00
CA GLU A 230 -7.67 -20.26 -7.39
C GLU A 230 -9.16 -20.61 -7.48
N GLN A 231 -9.71 -21.18 -6.40
CA GLN A 231 -11.14 -21.51 -6.32
C GLN A 231 -12.00 -20.24 -6.34
N PHE A 232 -11.43 -19.07 -5.99
CA PHE A 232 -12.14 -17.83 -5.75
C PHE A 232 -11.74 -16.69 -6.70
N ILE A 233 -11.04 -16.97 -7.81
CA ILE A 233 -10.62 -15.91 -8.76
C ILE A 233 -11.73 -15.49 -9.74
N THR A 234 -12.82 -16.26 -9.85
CA THR A 234 -13.98 -15.89 -10.67
C THR A 234 -14.93 -15.04 -9.85
N ARG A 235 -15.65 -14.12 -10.50
CA ARG A 235 -16.62 -13.24 -9.82
C ARG A 235 -17.63 -14.03 -8.98
N ASN A 236 -18.27 -15.04 -9.57
CA ASN A 236 -19.33 -15.80 -8.90
C ASN A 236 -18.79 -16.59 -7.69
N SER A 237 -17.64 -17.27 -7.85
CA SER A 237 -17.06 -18.02 -6.73
C SER A 237 -16.52 -17.13 -5.62
N PHE A 238 -15.99 -15.95 -5.97
CA PHE A 238 -15.57 -14.93 -5.00
C PHE A 238 -16.77 -14.36 -4.22
N GLU A 239 -17.85 -14.00 -4.91
CA GLU A 239 -19.07 -13.47 -4.28
C GLU A 239 -19.72 -14.50 -3.34
N GLN A 240 -19.82 -15.76 -3.76
CA GLN A 240 -20.34 -16.83 -2.91
C GLN A 240 -19.48 -17.04 -1.65
N ALA A 241 -18.16 -17.12 -1.81
CA ALA A 241 -17.26 -17.33 -0.68
C ALA A 241 -17.22 -16.12 0.27
N ASN A 242 -17.42 -14.90 -0.23
CA ASN A 242 -17.64 -13.73 0.63
C ASN A 242 -18.91 -13.87 1.48
N SER A 243 -20.02 -14.36 0.91
CA SER A 243 -21.23 -14.66 1.69
C SER A 243 -20.99 -15.74 2.75
N ASP A 244 -20.23 -16.78 2.42
CA ASP A 244 -19.88 -17.83 3.38
C ASP A 244 -18.99 -17.30 4.52
N LEU A 245 -18.04 -16.40 4.21
CA LEU A 245 -17.23 -15.72 5.21
C LEU A 245 -18.10 -14.84 6.12
N VAL A 246 -18.99 -14.02 5.57
CA VAL A 246 -19.89 -13.18 6.37
C VAL A 246 -20.84 -14.02 7.22
N ALA A 247 -21.38 -15.10 6.67
CA ALA A 247 -22.21 -16.04 7.42
C ALA A 247 -21.41 -16.67 8.57
N THR A 248 -20.13 -16.97 8.36
CA THR A 248 -19.24 -17.49 9.41
C THR A 248 -19.03 -16.45 10.51
N ILE A 249 -18.77 -15.19 10.15
CA ILE A 249 -18.65 -14.08 11.10
C ILE A 249 -19.92 -13.97 11.95
N LEU A 250 -21.11 -14.01 11.33
CA LEU A 250 -22.39 -13.94 12.02
C LEU A 250 -22.68 -15.16 12.92
N ARG A 251 -22.33 -16.37 12.45
CA ARG A 251 -22.58 -17.63 13.17
C ARG A 251 -21.75 -17.78 14.45
N THR A 252 -20.68 -16.99 14.61
CA THR A 252 -19.98 -16.88 15.90
C THR A 252 -20.78 -16.13 16.96
N SER A 253 -22.05 -15.78 16.68
CA SER A 253 -22.96 -15.12 17.60
C SER A 253 -24.38 -15.68 17.51
N PRO A 254 -25.14 -15.69 18.63
CA PRO A 254 -26.42 -16.38 18.69
C PRO A 254 -27.55 -15.54 18.08
N SER A 255 -27.71 -15.53 16.76
CA SER A 255 -29.04 -15.27 16.14
C SER A 255 -29.12 -15.79 14.70
N ARG A 256 -30.23 -16.48 14.38
CA ARG A 256 -30.56 -17.04 13.05
C ARG A 256 -31.30 -16.00 12.20
N GLY A 257 -30.74 -15.71 11.02
CA GLY A 257 -31.40 -15.00 9.92
C GLY A 257 -30.36 -14.71 8.84
N ILE A 258 -30.60 -15.14 7.58
CA ILE A 258 -29.68 -14.95 6.45
C ILE A 258 -30.40 -14.14 5.35
N PRO A 259 -30.33 -12.80 5.36
CA PRO A 259 -30.50 -11.97 4.17
C PRO A 259 -29.23 -11.98 3.28
N PRO A 260 -29.32 -11.56 2.00
CA PRO A 260 -28.19 -11.56 1.07
C PRO A 260 -27.12 -10.55 1.52
N TYR A 261 -25.96 -11.06 1.96
CA TYR A 261 -24.87 -10.29 2.56
C TYR A 261 -23.68 -10.07 1.63
N GLU A 262 -23.77 -10.55 0.38
CA GLU A 262 -22.70 -10.51 -0.64
C GLU A 262 -22.11 -9.09 -0.80
N ASN A 263 -22.98 -8.08 -0.65
CA ASN A 263 -22.65 -6.68 -0.86
C ASN A 263 -21.92 -6.02 0.32
N ILE A 264 -21.87 -6.66 1.49
CA ILE A 264 -21.17 -6.11 2.67
C ILE A 264 -19.65 -6.16 2.45
N LEU A 265 -19.12 -7.18 1.78
CA LEU A 265 -17.70 -7.24 1.44
C LEU A 265 -17.35 -6.58 0.10
N ASN A 266 -18.30 -5.92 -0.58
CA ASN A 266 -18.05 -5.30 -1.87
C ASN A 266 -17.43 -3.89 -1.72
N PRO A 267 -16.13 -3.70 -2.02
CA PRO A 267 -15.44 -2.43 -1.79
C PRO A 267 -15.90 -1.32 -2.75
N THR A 268 -16.41 -1.68 -3.93
CA THR A 268 -16.89 -0.72 -4.93
C THR A 268 -18.14 0.05 -4.48
N MET A 269 -18.92 -0.50 -3.55
CA MET A 269 -20.18 0.12 -3.09
C MET A 269 -20.02 1.13 -1.94
N ARG A 270 -18.90 1.12 -1.21
CA ARG A 270 -18.83 1.81 0.10
C ARG A 270 -18.31 3.25 0.05
N GLY A 271 -17.95 3.75 -1.13
CA GLY A 271 -17.33 5.08 -1.27
C GLY A 271 -16.07 5.24 -0.40
N ILE A 272 -15.48 4.12 0.03
CA ILE A 272 -14.25 4.07 0.80
C ILE A 272 -13.16 4.35 -0.20
N ARG A 273 -12.61 5.55 -0.10
CA ARG A 273 -11.39 5.86 -0.82
C ARG A 273 -10.30 5.02 -0.17
N LYS A 274 -9.56 4.26 -0.97
CA LYS A 274 -8.45 3.40 -0.51
C LYS A 274 -7.46 4.18 0.39
N TYR A 275 -7.40 5.50 0.25
CA TYR A 275 -6.58 6.41 1.06
C TYR A 275 -6.90 6.52 2.56
N ASN A 276 -7.95 5.86 3.06
CA ASN A 276 -8.34 5.98 4.47
C ASN A 276 -7.72 4.91 5.39
N ILE A 277 -6.97 3.95 4.85
CA ILE A 277 -6.31 2.90 5.64
C ILE A 277 -4.88 3.37 5.95
N PRO A 278 -4.51 3.58 7.23
CA PRO A 278 -3.12 3.79 7.60
C PRO A 278 -2.27 2.62 7.11
N VAL A 279 -1.18 2.92 6.42
CA VAL A 279 -0.17 1.92 6.05
C VAL A 279 1.12 2.31 6.74
N TYR A 280 1.83 1.34 7.32
CA TYR A 280 3.10 1.53 8.01
C TYR A 280 4.14 0.62 7.35
N ILE A 281 5.32 1.16 7.08
CA ILE A 281 6.48 0.34 6.76
C ILE A 281 7.28 0.08 8.01
N VAL A 282 7.51 -1.20 8.28
CA VAL A 282 8.27 -1.69 9.43
C VAL A 282 9.72 -1.86 9.00
N LYS A 283 10.61 -1.09 9.61
CA LYS A 283 12.05 -1.15 9.34
C LYS A 283 12.69 -2.30 10.11
N ASP A 284 12.52 -3.50 9.60
CA ASP A 284 13.08 -4.73 10.15
C ASP A 284 14.35 -5.20 9.42
N ALA A 285 14.77 -4.46 8.38
CA ALA A 285 16.03 -4.69 7.71
C ALA A 285 17.21 -4.15 8.55
N PRO A 286 18.29 -4.92 8.75
CA PRO A 286 19.48 -4.42 9.44
C PRO A 286 20.04 -3.21 8.67
N LYS A 287 20.46 -2.16 9.42
CA LYS A 287 20.96 -0.85 8.94
C LYS A 287 21.69 -0.97 7.61
N SER A 288 20.96 -0.80 6.52
CA SER A 288 21.52 -0.95 5.18
C SER A 288 21.20 0.29 4.36
N SER A 289 22.06 0.55 3.38
CA SER A 289 21.84 1.49 2.28
C SER A 289 20.60 1.16 1.43
N TYR A 290 19.84 0.11 1.81
CA TYR A 290 18.60 -0.37 1.20
C TYR A 290 17.33 0.03 1.97
N GLY A 291 17.43 0.98 2.91
CA GLY A 291 16.26 1.49 3.61
C GLY A 291 15.25 2.11 2.64
N ILE A 292 14.03 1.59 2.64
CA ILE A 292 12.93 2.14 1.87
C ILE A 292 12.56 3.49 2.50
N LYS A 293 12.72 4.57 1.72
CA LYS A 293 12.25 5.89 2.13
C LYS A 293 11.10 6.35 1.27
N PHE A 294 10.04 6.79 1.93
CA PHE A 294 8.90 7.43 1.32
C PHE A 294 9.08 8.93 1.36
N VAL A 295 9.02 9.55 0.19
CA VAL A 295 8.95 11.01 0.12
C VAL A 295 7.51 11.40 0.45
N GLN A 296 7.26 11.83 1.68
CA GLN A 296 5.98 12.42 2.06
C GLN A 296 5.96 13.93 1.79
N SER A 297 7.07 14.60 2.04
CA SER A 297 7.24 16.04 1.85
C SER A 297 8.68 16.31 1.41
N ILE A 298 8.87 17.46 0.77
CA ILE A 298 10.18 18.00 0.42
C ILE A 298 10.31 19.34 1.13
N PRO A 299 10.96 19.37 2.32
CA PRO A 299 11.15 20.59 3.07
C PRO A 299 11.87 21.65 2.24
N ASN A 300 11.46 22.92 2.36
CA ASN A 300 12.13 24.00 1.64
C ASN A 300 13.64 24.09 1.94
N SER A 301 14.06 23.70 3.14
CA SER A 301 15.45 23.66 3.57
C SER A 301 16.31 22.60 2.86
N SER A 302 15.69 21.55 2.28
CA SER A 302 16.41 20.53 1.52
C SER A 302 16.43 20.80 0.01
N ILE A 303 15.81 21.88 -0.46
CA ILE A 303 15.73 22.22 -1.89
C ILE A 303 16.95 23.04 -2.31
N PHE A 304 17.68 22.53 -3.30
CA PHE A 304 18.79 23.20 -3.97
C PHE A 304 18.42 23.51 -5.42
N GLU A 305 18.34 24.79 -5.76
CA GLU A 305 18.05 25.24 -7.12
C GLU A 305 19.35 25.29 -7.93
N THR A 306 19.47 24.42 -8.94
CA THR A 306 20.68 24.40 -9.78
C THR A 306 20.84 25.70 -10.59
N SER A 307 22.06 26.01 -11.00
CA SER A 307 22.33 27.20 -11.84
C SER A 307 21.53 27.21 -13.14
N ARG A 308 21.24 26.02 -13.69
CA ARG A 308 20.37 25.88 -14.87
C ARG A 308 18.93 26.23 -14.54
N PHE A 309 18.37 25.65 -13.48
CA PHE A 309 17.03 25.96 -13.00
C PHE A 309 16.88 27.46 -12.75
N GLN A 310 17.82 28.10 -12.06
CA GLN A 310 17.75 29.54 -11.77
C GLN A 310 17.75 30.41 -13.05
N LYS A 311 18.51 30.02 -14.08
CA LYS A 311 18.50 30.71 -15.38
C LYS A 311 17.15 30.58 -16.07
N GLU A 312 16.55 29.38 -16.08
CA GLU A 312 15.22 29.15 -16.66
C GLU A 312 14.12 29.88 -15.86
N TYR A 313 14.19 29.83 -14.53
CA TYR A 313 13.30 30.54 -13.62
C TYR A 313 13.31 32.05 -13.88
N LYS A 314 14.48 32.68 -13.98
CA LYS A 314 14.63 34.11 -14.30
C LYS A 314 14.01 34.47 -15.65
N LYS A 315 14.09 33.59 -16.65
CA LYS A 315 13.45 33.81 -17.96
C LYS A 315 11.93 33.79 -17.85
N ILE A 316 11.37 32.85 -17.09
CA ILE A 316 9.92 32.75 -16.85
C ILE A 316 9.45 33.96 -16.04
N GLN A 317 10.18 34.34 -14.98
CA GLN A 317 9.84 35.45 -14.09
C GLN A 317 9.66 36.77 -14.84
N LYS A 318 10.48 37.03 -15.86
CA LYS A 318 10.38 38.23 -16.70
C LYS A 318 9.12 38.26 -17.58
N LYS A 319 8.57 37.09 -17.94
CA LYS A 319 7.50 36.97 -18.93
C LYS A 319 6.14 36.61 -18.34
N ARG A 320 6.11 35.95 -17.17
CA ARG A 320 4.92 35.26 -16.63
C ARG A 320 4.89 35.34 -15.11
N SER A 321 4.39 36.44 -14.57
CA SER A 321 4.30 36.67 -13.11
C SER A 321 3.29 35.73 -12.42
N ASP A 322 2.25 35.32 -13.15
CA ASP A 322 1.29 34.27 -12.79
C ASP A 322 1.99 32.93 -12.51
N MET A 323 2.91 32.53 -13.38
CA MET A 323 3.66 31.28 -13.25
C MET A 323 4.55 31.25 -12.01
N ILE A 324 5.09 32.39 -11.61
CA ILE A 324 5.90 32.51 -10.40
C ILE A 324 5.06 32.33 -9.14
N LYS A 325 3.85 32.88 -9.11
CA LYS A 325 2.91 32.66 -8.00
C LYS A 325 2.52 31.19 -7.91
N ALA A 326 2.20 30.56 -9.05
CA ALA A 326 1.89 29.13 -9.12
C ALA A 326 3.05 28.26 -8.63
N TYR A 327 4.28 28.56 -9.08
CA TYR A 327 5.48 27.84 -8.62
C TYR A 327 5.67 27.95 -7.11
N LYS A 328 5.55 29.16 -6.53
CA LYS A 328 5.67 29.35 -5.08
C LYS A 328 4.60 28.56 -4.32
N LYS A 329 3.37 28.52 -4.83
CA LYS A 329 2.28 27.70 -4.27
C LYS A 329 2.63 26.21 -4.31
N SER A 330 3.01 25.68 -5.48
CA SER A 330 3.39 24.26 -5.62
C SER A 330 4.61 23.90 -4.76
N LYS A 331 5.60 24.79 -4.64
CA LYS A 331 6.75 24.60 -3.74
C LYS A 331 6.31 24.56 -2.27
N GLY A 332 5.38 25.42 -1.86
CA GLY A 332 4.78 25.37 -0.53
C GLY A 332 4.00 24.07 -0.27
N GLN A 333 3.30 23.56 -1.27
CA GLN A 333 2.60 22.27 -1.20
C GLN A 333 3.56 21.09 -1.04
N LEU A 334 4.71 21.09 -1.72
CA LEU A 334 5.75 20.06 -1.54
C LEU A 334 6.25 19.98 -0.10
N ASN A 335 6.36 21.12 0.58
CA ASN A 335 6.78 21.17 1.99
C ASN A 335 5.78 20.47 2.92
N THR A 336 4.52 20.32 2.51
CA THR A 336 3.47 19.69 3.31
C THR A 336 3.19 18.24 2.91
N ASP A 337 2.99 18.00 1.62
CA ASP A 337 2.54 16.72 1.10
C ASP A 337 2.78 16.63 -0.42
N VAL A 338 3.66 15.73 -0.86
CA VAL A 338 3.93 15.53 -2.28
C VAL A 338 2.83 14.77 -3.02
N SER A 339 1.94 14.09 -2.29
CA SER A 339 0.87 13.26 -2.86
C SER A 339 -0.36 14.06 -3.30
N LEU A 340 -0.34 15.39 -3.15
CA LEU A 340 -1.42 16.26 -3.58
C LEU A 340 -1.62 16.17 -5.09
N ASN A 341 -2.86 15.86 -5.52
CA ASN A 341 -3.22 15.74 -6.94
C ASN A 341 -2.83 16.97 -7.77
N SER A 342 -2.84 18.17 -7.17
CA SER A 342 -2.43 19.41 -7.84
C SER A 342 -0.95 19.43 -8.23
N LEU A 343 -0.10 18.69 -7.49
CA LEU A 343 1.31 18.57 -7.78
C LEU A 343 1.60 17.51 -8.84
N ASN A 344 0.74 16.50 -9.02
CA ASN A 344 0.99 15.38 -9.93
C ASN A 344 2.47 14.92 -9.88
N PHE A 345 2.96 14.68 -8.65
CA PHE A 345 4.36 14.36 -8.40
C PHE A 345 4.65 12.95 -8.88
N GLU A 346 5.51 12.81 -9.89
CA GLU A 346 5.72 11.54 -10.57
C GLU A 346 7.17 11.38 -11.06
N LYS A 347 7.58 10.14 -11.29
CA LYS A 347 8.86 9.83 -11.93
C LYS A 347 8.81 10.25 -13.39
N LEU A 348 9.84 10.95 -13.86
CA LEU A 348 9.94 11.37 -15.25
C LEU A 348 10.18 10.14 -16.14
N THR A 349 9.31 9.93 -17.12
CA THR A 349 9.43 8.81 -18.06
C THR A 349 10.78 8.84 -18.77
N GLY A 350 11.48 7.70 -18.79
CA GLY A 350 12.81 7.57 -19.40
C GLY A 350 13.98 7.98 -18.51
N CYS A 351 13.74 8.55 -17.31
CA CYS A 351 14.79 8.83 -16.33
C CYS A 351 14.65 7.93 -15.11
N ASP A 352 15.78 7.46 -14.54
CA ASP A 352 15.74 6.58 -13.37
C ASP A 352 15.60 7.30 -12.04
N LYS A 353 16.26 8.45 -11.89
CA LYS A 353 16.35 9.18 -10.63
C LYS A 353 15.66 10.55 -10.66
N THR A 354 15.07 10.92 -11.80
CA THR A 354 14.45 12.23 -12.00
C THR A 354 12.95 12.15 -11.81
N PHE A 355 12.44 13.08 -11.01
CA PHE A 355 11.02 13.29 -10.74
C PHE A 355 10.55 14.59 -11.37
N THR A 356 9.24 14.76 -11.48
CA THR A 356 8.63 16.04 -11.79
C THR A 356 7.45 16.33 -10.89
N PHE A 357 7.17 17.62 -10.68
CA PHE A 357 5.87 18.07 -10.21
C PHE A 357 5.32 19.17 -11.12
N ARG A 358 4.00 19.24 -11.16
CA ARG A 358 3.17 20.20 -11.86
C ARG A 358 3.17 21.54 -11.12
N ILE A 359 3.43 22.61 -11.87
CA ILE A 359 3.16 23.98 -11.43
C ILE A 359 1.73 24.36 -11.83
N ASN A 360 1.39 24.09 -13.09
CA ASN A 360 0.05 24.17 -13.68
C ASN A 360 -0.01 23.19 -14.86
N ASP A 361 -1.08 23.20 -15.65
CA ASP A 361 -1.26 22.24 -16.73
C ASP A 361 -0.14 22.30 -17.80
N ASP A 362 0.43 23.48 -18.00
CA ASP A 362 1.45 23.71 -19.03
C ASP A 362 2.89 23.55 -18.55
N TYR A 363 3.19 23.70 -17.25
CA TYR A 363 4.56 23.79 -16.73
C TYR A 363 4.86 22.82 -15.61
N ARG A 364 6.10 22.35 -15.61
CA ARG A 364 6.63 21.41 -14.63
C ARG A 364 8.01 21.81 -14.16
N VAL A 365 8.35 21.33 -12.98
CA VAL A 365 9.71 21.33 -12.45
C VAL A 365 10.20 19.90 -12.45
N SER A 366 11.45 19.69 -12.86
CA SER A 366 12.15 18.42 -12.69
C SER A 366 13.16 18.51 -11.56
N LEU A 367 13.32 17.42 -10.82
CA LEU A 367 14.16 17.35 -9.63
C LEU A 367 14.73 15.95 -9.41
N ILE A 368 15.84 15.87 -8.69
CA ILE A 368 16.52 14.62 -8.29
C ILE A 368 16.92 14.73 -6.82
N GLN A 369 16.89 13.62 -6.09
CA GLN A 369 17.50 13.58 -4.75
C GLN A 369 18.97 13.16 -4.85
N LYS A 370 19.87 13.91 -4.20
CA LYS A 370 21.30 13.59 -4.08
C LYS A 370 21.76 13.93 -2.65
N GLY A 371 22.34 12.97 -1.92
CA GLY A 371 22.88 13.21 -0.58
C GLY A 371 21.84 13.78 0.39
N GLY A 372 20.62 13.24 0.38
CA GLY A 372 19.50 13.70 1.21
C GLY A 372 18.84 15.01 0.75
N ASN A 373 19.40 15.72 -0.23
CA ASN A 373 18.91 16.99 -0.73
C ASN A 373 18.23 16.87 -2.08
N TRP A 374 17.32 17.81 -2.38
CA TRP A 374 16.52 17.84 -3.59
C TRP A 374 17.00 18.92 -4.54
N HIS A 375 17.61 18.50 -5.64
CA HIS A 375 18.14 19.39 -6.64
C HIS A 375 17.08 19.67 -7.70
N PHE A 376 16.60 20.90 -7.78
CA PHE A 376 15.71 21.34 -8.84
C PHE A 376 16.55 21.59 -10.10
N LEU A 377 16.32 20.77 -11.12
CA LEU A 377 17.14 20.67 -12.32
C LEU A 377 16.68 21.63 -13.41
N ARG A 378 15.38 21.64 -13.69
CA ARG A 378 14.76 22.45 -14.75
C ARG A 378 13.36 22.91 -14.39
N ILE A 379 12.96 24.03 -14.97
CA ILE A 379 11.58 24.52 -15.00
C ILE A 379 11.22 24.89 -16.43
N GLY A 380 10.11 24.36 -16.95
CA GLY A 380 9.74 24.55 -18.34
C GLY A 380 8.37 24.01 -18.65
N SER A 381 7.97 24.12 -19.93
CA SER A 381 6.71 23.54 -20.39
C SER A 381 6.73 22.01 -20.25
N HIS A 382 5.55 21.40 -20.20
CA HIS A 382 5.40 19.94 -20.19
C HIS A 382 6.20 19.31 -21.35
N ASP A 383 5.98 19.79 -22.57
CA ASP A 383 6.69 19.32 -23.75
C ASP A 383 8.21 19.48 -23.63
N ASP A 384 8.72 20.62 -23.16
CA ASP A 384 10.16 20.86 -23.06
C ASP A 384 10.84 19.96 -22.04
N ILE A 385 10.15 19.64 -20.95
CA ILE A 385 10.67 18.76 -19.90
C ILE A 385 10.72 17.30 -20.39
N TYR A 386 9.72 16.85 -21.14
CA TYR A 386 9.65 15.45 -21.61
C TYR A 386 10.44 15.21 -22.90
N ARG A 387 10.55 16.20 -23.80
CA ARG A 387 11.38 16.10 -25.01
C ARG A 387 12.87 16.25 -24.70
N ASN A 388 13.22 17.03 -23.68
CA ASN A 388 14.61 17.26 -23.27
C ASN A 388 14.79 16.95 -21.78
N PRO A 389 14.59 15.68 -21.37
CA PRO A 389 14.58 15.31 -19.98
C PRO A 389 16.00 15.37 -19.41
N PRO A 390 16.20 15.90 -18.18
CA PRO A 390 17.51 15.96 -17.56
C PRO A 390 17.87 14.60 -16.94
N CYS A 391 17.87 13.52 -17.73
CA CYS A 391 18.02 12.16 -17.22
C CYS A 391 19.45 11.82 -16.76
N ASN A 392 20.49 12.52 -17.22
CA ASN A 392 21.90 12.12 -16.99
C ASN A 392 22.84 13.34 -16.86
N LYS A 393 22.74 14.12 -15.77
CA LYS A 393 23.76 15.10 -15.37
C LYS A 393 24.12 15.05 -13.87
#